data_AF-A0A660MA97-F1
#
_entry.id   AF-A0A660MA97-F1
#
_cell.length_a   1.000
_cell.length_b   1.000
_cell.length_c   1.000
_cell.angle_alpha   90.00
_cell.angle_beta   90.00
_cell.angle_gamma   90.00
#
_symmetry.space_group_name_H-M   'P 1'
#
loop_
_entity.id
_entity.type
_entity.pdbx_description
1 polymer ?
#
loop_
_entity_poly.entity_id
_entity_poly.type
_entity_poly.pdbx_seq_one_letter_code
_entity_poly.pdbx_strand_id
1 'polypeptide(L)' 'MNSGQNLENIKKFIRAANYLTVSQIFLQDNFLLERELKFDDIKPRLLGHWGSCPG' A
#
# COMPACT_ATOMS: atom_id res chain seq x y z
N MET A 1 12.63 -23.48 -12.98
CA MET A 1 12.08 -22.44 -12.07
C MET A 1 11.17 -23.12 -11.07
N ASN A 2 11.43 -22.99 -9.78
CA ASN A 2 10.67 -23.69 -8.73
C ASN A 2 9.30 -22.99 -8.56
N SER A 3 8.19 -23.70 -8.78
CA SER A 3 6.83 -23.14 -8.77
C SER A 3 6.49 -22.41 -7.46
N GLY A 4 7.00 -22.89 -6.32
CA GLY A 4 6.83 -22.24 -5.02
C GLY A 4 7.49 -20.85 -4.92
N GLN A 5 8.65 -20.63 -5.57
CA GLN A 5 9.31 -19.33 -5.57
C GLN A 5 8.52 -18.28 -6.36
N ASN A 6 7.86 -18.72 -7.44
CA ASN A 6 7.03 -17.84 -8.26
C ASN A 6 5.79 -17.36 -7.48
N LEU A 7 5.12 -18.29 -6.79
CA LEU A 7 3.96 -17.96 -5.95
C LEU A 7 4.30 -16.96 -4.83
N GLU A 8 5.44 -17.14 -4.16
CA GLU A 8 5.86 -16.20 -3.11
C GLU A 8 6.23 -14.81 -3.65
N ASN A 9 6.80 -14.74 -4.85
CA ASN A 9 7.07 -13.45 -5.51
C ASN A 9 5.76 -12.72 -5.87
N ILE A 10 4.75 -13.44 -6.37
CA ILE A 10 3.42 -12.87 -6.67
C ILE A 10 2.77 -12.33 -5.39
N LYS A 11 2.80 -13.09 -4.29
CA LYS A 11 2.27 -12.63 -3.00
C LYS A 11 2.96 -11.37 -2.51
N LYS A 12 4.30 -11.29 -2.63
CA LYS A 12 5.07 -10.09 -2.28
C LYS A 12 4.67 -8.89 -3.14
N PHE A 13 4.52 -9.11 -4.44
CA PHE A 13 4.08 -8.08 -5.38
C PHE A 13 2.70 -7.52 -5.00
N ILE A 14 1.72 -8.40 -4.75
CA ILE A 14 0.36 -8.00 -4.36
C ILE A 14 0.39 -7.18 -3.07
N ARG A 15 1.16 -7.60 -2.04
CA ARG A 15 1.29 -6.84 -0.80
C ARG A 15 1.91 -5.47 -1.03
N ALA A 16 2.94 -5.36 -1.88
CA ALA A 16 3.57 -4.09 -2.21
C ALA A 16 2.59 -3.16 -2.97
N ALA A 17 1.86 -3.68 -3.96
CA ALA A 17 0.86 -2.92 -4.71
C ALA A 17 -0.28 -2.41 -3.80
N ASN A 18 -0.77 -3.26 -2.90
CA ASN A 18 -1.79 -2.88 -1.92
C ASN A 18 -1.28 -1.78 -0.98
N TYR A 19 -0.05 -1.89 -0.47
CA TYR A 19 0.56 -0.89 0.39
C TYR A 19 0.67 0.46 -0.33
N LEU A 20 1.21 0.48 -1.55
CA LEU A 20 1.35 1.70 -2.34
C LEU A 20 0.00 2.35 -2.63
N THR A 21 -1.03 1.55 -2.90
CA THR A 21 -2.37 2.06 -3.17
C THR A 21 -2.99 2.74 -1.94
N VAL A 22 -2.88 2.12 -0.76
CA VAL A 22 -3.32 2.76 0.50
C VAL A 22 -2.53 4.03 0.74
N SER A 23 -1.19 4.00 0.60
CA SER A 23 -0.36 5.19 0.78
C SER A 23 -0.78 6.32 -0.16
N GLN A 24 -1.11 6.02 -1.43
CA GLN A 24 -1.59 7.03 -2.38
C GLN A 24 -2.96 7.61 -2.02
N ILE A 25 -3.88 6.82 -1.50
CA ILE A 25 -5.23 7.28 -1.14
C ILE A 25 -5.20 8.13 0.14
N PHE A 26 -4.43 7.69 1.15
CA PHE A 26 -4.56 8.20 2.51
C PHE A 26 -3.42 9.09 2.99
N LEU A 27 -2.17 8.87 2.53
CA LEU A 27 -1.02 9.56 3.09
C LEU A 27 -0.58 10.74 2.23
N GLN A 28 -0.17 11.82 2.88
CA GLN A 28 0.51 12.97 2.26
C GLN A 28 1.99 13.04 2.64
N ASP A 29 2.41 12.33 3.67
CA ASP A 29 3.81 12.16 4.09
C ASP A 29 3.99 10.80 4.80
N ASN A 30 5.22 10.43 5.17
CA ASN A 30 5.56 9.19 5.88
C ASN A 30 5.13 7.90 5.14
N PHE A 31 5.25 7.90 3.81
CA PHE A 31 4.71 6.83 2.95
C PHE A 31 5.24 5.43 3.22
N LEU A 32 6.41 5.32 3.88
CA LEU A 32 7.07 4.06 4.25
C LEU A 32 7.03 3.77 5.76
N LEU A 33 6.35 4.62 6.55
CA LEU A 33 6.27 4.52 8.01
C LEU A 33 7.65 4.45 8.70
N GLU A 34 8.61 5.27 8.25
CA GLU A 34 9.95 5.36 8.86
C GLU A 34 9.91 5.94 10.29
N ARG A 35 8.79 6.60 10.64
CA ARG A 35 8.43 7.08 11.97
C ARG A 35 7.00 6.65 12.31
N GLU A 36 6.65 6.72 13.59
CA GLU A 36 5.27 6.50 14.04
C GLU A 36 4.29 7.42 13.31
N LEU A 37 3.17 6.84 12.84
CA LEU A 37 2.17 7.53 12.04
C LEU A 37 1.46 8.61 12.87
N LYS A 38 1.40 9.82 12.33
CA LYS A 38 0.71 10.96 12.93
C LYS A 38 -0.49 11.39 12.10
N PHE A 39 -1.41 12.12 12.71
CA PHE A 39 -2.56 12.68 12.00
C PHE A 39 -2.13 13.59 10.83
N ASP A 40 -1.03 14.34 11.01
CA ASP A 40 -0.46 15.22 9.99
C ASP A 40 0.07 14.47 8.75
N ASP A 41 0.31 13.16 8.86
CA ASP A 41 0.73 12.33 7.72
C ASP A 41 -0.45 11.97 6.80
N ILE A 42 -1.70 12.18 7.25
CA ILE A 42 -2.93 11.83 6.53
C ILE A 42 -3.39 13.03 5.68
N LYS A 43 -3.82 12.77 4.44
CA LYS A 43 -4.40 13.80 3.56
C LYS A 43 -5.64 14.44 4.21
N PRO A 44 -5.79 15.77 4.17
CA PRO A 44 -6.97 16.46 4.72
C PRO A 44 -8.26 16.18 3.91
N ARG A 45 -8.13 15.73 2.66
CA ARG A 45 -9.24 15.25 1.82
C ARG A 45 -8.85 13.93 1.18
N LEU A 46 -9.63 12.90 1.46
CA LEU A 46 -9.45 11.56 0.91
C LEU A 46 -10.19 11.46 -0.42
N LEU A 47 -9.47 11.14 -1.49
CA LEU A 47 -10.02 10.91 -2.83
C LEU A 47 -9.46 9.58 -3.36
N GLY A 48 -10.37 8.69 -3.75
CA GLY A 48 -10.04 7.36 -4.23
C GLY A 48 -11.03 6.32 -3.71
N HIS A 49 -11.07 5.15 -4.36
CA HIS A 49 -11.91 4.03 -3.95
C HIS A 49 -11.01 2.85 -3.63
N TRP A 50 -10.98 2.42 -2.37
CA TRP A 50 -10.22 1.22 -1.99
C TRP A 50 -10.91 -0.07 -2.44
N GLY A 51 -12.25 -0.12 -2.46
CA GLY A 51 -13.01 -1.37 -2.62
C GLY A 51 -12.73 -2.14 -3.93
N SER A 52 -12.29 -1.46 -4.99
CA SER A 52 -11.96 -2.08 -6.28
C SER A 52 -10.45 -2.23 -6.51
N CYS A 53 -9.60 -1.89 -5.55
CA CYS A 53 -8.15 -1.93 -5.69
C CYS A 53 -7.47 -3.28 -5.38
N PRO A 54 -7.87 -4.06 -4.35
CA PRO A 54 -7.18 -5.32 -4.01
C PRO A 54 -7.67 -6.53 -4.83
N GLY A 55 -8.28 -6.30 -6.00
CA GLY A 55 -8.90 -7.32 -6.87
C GLY A 55 -8.01 -7.81 -8.00
#